data_AF-A0A5P9PM82-F1
#
_entry.id   AF-A0A5P9PM82-F1
#
_cell.length_a   1.000
_cell.length_b   1.000
_cell.length_c   1.000
_cell.angle_alpha   90.00
_cell.angle_beta   90.00
_cell.angle_gamma   90.00
#
_symmetry.space_group_name_H-M   'P 1'
#
loop_
_entity.id
_entity.type
_entity.pdbx_description
1 polymer ?
#
loop_
_entity_poly.entity_id
_entity_poly.type
_entity_poly.pdbx_seq_one_letter_code
_entity_poly.pdbx_strand_id
1 'polypeptide(L)'
;MVALGGAYWRLWLSSALSNLADGVFKVALPLVAVGLTRSPTLIAGLTLAVRLPWLLFALPAGALADRLDRRHAMLGANFARAGLLAVLALTVSLDIASIWVLYAIAFAVGITETIYDTCAQSIVPQLVGRDQLSRANGRLFAAELTANEFLGPPLAGLLVAAGALASFVTPAGLWLAAIGALFLVRGSFRPSGEGPPRDRPSSLRADIAEGLRFLFRDRVLRTISVMVGVFNFADTAVFAVLVLHAVGPGSAMGLSEQAFGLMLTGVAVGGLLGSLAGEWAERVLGRAWTIGLGFVASGVMLGTPAVSTDPYVVGAAFVLGGAGLMVANVVMVSLRQRLTPDHLLGRVNSVHRLLAWGTMPLGAAAGGLLAQWLGLPATFATMAALTLLLLLGVVRLRQSVAGRRNCAA
;
A
#
# COMPACT_ATOMS: atom_id res chain seq x y z
N MET A 1 29.18 2.94 -9.87
CA MET A 1 27.77 3.31 -9.53
C MET A 1 27.79 4.35 -8.42
N VAL A 2 27.22 5.54 -8.65
CA VAL A 2 27.17 6.61 -7.64
C VAL A 2 26.27 6.18 -6.47
N ALA A 3 26.70 6.44 -5.24
CA ALA A 3 25.95 6.10 -4.02
C ALA A 3 24.79 7.08 -3.79
N LEU A 4 23.68 6.61 -3.20
CA LEU A 4 22.44 7.40 -2.97
C LEU A 4 22.57 8.49 -1.90
N GLY A 5 23.75 8.66 -1.28
CA GLY A 5 24.03 9.67 -0.25
C GLY A 5 23.49 9.30 1.15
N GLY A 6 24.12 9.84 2.19
CA GLY A 6 23.76 9.52 3.58
C GLY A 6 22.41 10.08 4.02
N ALA A 7 21.93 11.17 3.42
CA ALA A 7 20.61 11.74 3.75
C ALA A 7 19.46 10.83 3.29
N TYR A 8 19.58 10.21 2.10
CA TYR A 8 18.65 9.19 1.63
C TYR A 8 18.61 7.98 2.58
N TRP A 9 19.76 7.46 3.01
CA TRP A 9 19.77 6.29 3.90
C TRP A 9 19.18 6.55 5.29
N ARG A 10 19.28 7.79 5.79
CA ARG A 10 18.60 8.22 7.02
C ARG A 10 17.08 8.28 6.84
N LEU A 11 16.60 8.81 5.71
CA LEU A 11 15.18 8.74 5.33
C LEU A 11 14.72 7.27 5.20
N TRP A 12 15.50 6.46 4.49
CA TRP A 12 15.21 5.05 4.28
C TRP A 12 15.05 4.30 5.61
N LEU A 13 15.97 4.54 6.56
CA LEU A 13 15.89 3.95 7.90
C LEU A 13 14.65 4.43 8.66
N SER A 14 14.34 5.73 8.60
CA SER A 14 13.11 6.29 9.19
C SER A 14 11.86 5.60 8.61
N SER A 15 11.77 5.48 7.29
CA SER A 15 10.64 4.81 6.63
C SER A 15 10.55 3.34 6.97
N ALA A 16 11.67 2.60 6.99
CA ALA A 16 11.68 1.19 7.37
C ALA A 16 11.18 0.98 8.80
N LEU A 17 11.67 1.77 9.76
CA LEU A 17 11.24 1.68 11.16
C LEU A 17 9.77 2.08 11.35
N SER A 18 9.34 3.16 10.69
CA SER A 18 7.93 3.59 10.74
C SER A 18 7.00 2.53 10.16
N ASN A 19 7.36 1.96 9.00
CA ASN A 19 6.54 0.94 8.35
C ASN A 19 6.53 -0.37 9.14
N LEU A 20 7.62 -0.72 9.83
CA LEU A 20 7.63 -1.88 10.73
C LEU A 20 6.63 -1.68 11.88
N ALA A 21 6.63 -0.48 12.49
CA ALA A 21 5.68 -0.11 13.53
C ALA A 21 4.24 -0.18 13.03
N ASP A 22 3.96 0.36 11.84
CA ASP A 22 2.65 0.34 11.21
C ASP A 22 2.18 -1.11 10.96
N GLY A 23 3.09 -1.98 10.49
CA GLY A 23 2.81 -3.40 10.23
C GLY A 23 2.49 -4.17 11.51
N VAL A 24 3.26 -3.93 12.57
CA VAL A 24 2.98 -4.50 13.89
C VAL A 24 1.62 -4.02 14.40
N PHE A 25 1.36 -2.71 14.35
CA PHE A 25 0.13 -2.11 14.85
C PHE A 25 -1.13 -2.65 14.15
N LYS A 26 -1.10 -2.75 12.82
CA LYS A 26 -2.23 -3.24 12.00
C LYS A 26 -2.69 -4.65 12.41
N VAL A 27 -1.77 -5.49 12.88
CA VAL A 27 -2.05 -6.88 13.30
C VAL A 27 -2.31 -6.97 14.81
N ALA A 28 -1.55 -6.25 15.62
CA ALA A 28 -1.72 -6.23 17.07
C ALA A 28 -3.09 -5.68 17.49
N LEU A 29 -3.57 -4.64 16.82
CA LEU A 29 -4.82 -3.95 17.17
C LEU A 29 -6.05 -4.89 17.20
N PRO A 30 -6.39 -5.65 16.14
CA PRO A 30 -7.51 -6.58 16.19
C PRO A 30 -7.27 -7.74 17.17
N LEU A 31 -6.03 -8.19 17.37
CA LEU A 31 -5.72 -9.26 18.33
C LEU A 31 -5.99 -8.82 19.78
N VAL A 32 -5.61 -7.60 20.14
CA VAL A 32 -5.95 -7.05 21.47
C VAL A 32 -7.46 -6.83 21.61
N ALA A 33 -8.15 -6.46 20.53
CA ALA A 33 -9.61 -6.28 20.56
C ALA A 33 -10.39 -7.56 20.89
N VAL A 34 -9.86 -8.75 20.57
CA VAL A 34 -10.45 -10.04 20.97
C VAL A 34 -10.55 -10.20 22.49
N GLY A 35 -9.67 -9.51 23.25
CA GLY A 35 -9.75 -9.45 24.71
C GLY A 35 -10.87 -8.54 25.23
N LEU A 36 -11.33 -7.57 24.43
CA LEU A 36 -12.34 -6.57 24.82
C LEU A 36 -13.75 -6.90 24.33
N THR A 37 -13.88 -7.63 23.22
CA THR A 37 -15.17 -7.98 22.64
C THR A 37 -15.12 -9.33 21.94
N ARG A 38 -16.26 -10.01 21.91
CA ARG A 38 -16.47 -11.25 21.14
C ARG A 38 -17.15 -10.99 19.79
N SER A 39 -17.49 -9.74 19.46
CA SER A 39 -18.17 -9.39 18.21
C SER A 39 -17.19 -9.36 17.04
N PRO A 40 -17.31 -10.27 16.03
CA PRO A 40 -16.44 -10.27 14.88
C PRO A 40 -16.54 -9.00 14.03
N THR A 41 -17.73 -8.38 13.98
CA THR A 41 -17.95 -7.15 13.19
C THR A 41 -17.21 -5.95 13.76
N LEU A 42 -17.16 -5.82 15.10
CA LEU A 42 -16.42 -4.76 15.77
C LEU A 42 -14.91 -4.96 15.60
N ILE A 43 -14.42 -6.20 15.64
CA ILE A 43 -13.00 -6.50 15.44
C ILE A 43 -12.60 -6.21 13.99
N ALA A 44 -13.37 -6.71 13.01
CA ALA A 44 -13.12 -6.47 11.60
C ALA A 44 -13.19 -4.97 11.24
N GLY A 45 -14.09 -4.22 11.86
CA GLY A 45 -14.22 -2.79 11.62
C GLY A 45 -13.01 -1.96 12.09
N LEU A 46 -12.14 -2.48 12.96
CA LEU A 46 -10.86 -1.82 13.28
C LEU A 46 -9.93 -1.76 12.07
N THR A 47 -9.86 -2.83 11.28
CA THR A 47 -9.10 -2.83 10.02
C THR A 47 -9.64 -1.79 9.05
N LEU A 48 -10.97 -1.65 8.97
CA LEU A 48 -11.61 -0.57 8.22
C LEU A 48 -11.22 0.81 8.77
N ALA A 49 -11.23 0.99 10.09
CA ALA A 49 -10.89 2.26 10.74
C ALA A 49 -9.45 2.70 10.43
N VAL A 50 -8.48 1.78 10.40
CA VAL A 50 -7.09 2.09 10.02
C VAL A 50 -6.97 2.45 8.53
N ARG A 51 -7.73 1.79 7.64
CA ARG A 51 -7.61 1.99 6.19
C ARG A 51 -8.46 3.14 5.64
N LEU A 52 -9.59 3.46 6.29
CA LEU A 52 -10.53 4.50 5.85
C LEU A 52 -9.87 5.88 5.62
N PRO A 53 -8.87 6.31 6.43
CA PRO A 53 -8.15 7.55 6.17
C PRO A 53 -7.49 7.65 4.80
N TRP A 54 -7.05 6.53 4.18
CA TRP A 54 -6.53 6.56 2.81
C TRP A 54 -7.59 6.99 1.80
N LEU A 55 -8.85 6.60 1.99
CA LEU A 55 -9.96 7.01 1.15
C LEU A 55 -10.33 8.48 1.36
N LEU A 56 -10.27 8.97 2.60
CA LEU A 56 -10.76 10.30 2.96
C LEU A 56 -9.69 11.41 2.85
N PHE A 57 -8.43 11.08 3.16
CA PHE A 57 -7.36 12.04 3.41
C PHE A 57 -6.16 11.92 2.47
N ALA A 58 -6.12 10.98 1.52
CA ALA A 58 -5.00 10.89 0.56
C ALA A 58 -4.81 12.18 -0.25
N LEU A 59 -5.90 12.79 -0.75
CA LEU A 59 -5.82 14.05 -1.51
C LEU A 59 -5.43 15.25 -0.62
N PRO A 60 -6.06 15.48 0.55
CA PRO A 60 -5.60 16.49 1.50
C PRO A 60 -4.13 16.32 1.91
N ALA A 61 -3.68 15.10 2.19
CA ALA A 61 -2.29 14.81 2.57
C ALA A 61 -1.31 15.21 1.47
N GLY A 62 -1.63 14.92 0.20
CA GLY A 62 -0.86 15.37 -0.96
C GLY A 62 -0.73 16.88 -1.04
N ALA A 63 -1.85 17.58 -0.96
CA ALA A 63 -1.86 19.03 -1.03
C ALA A 63 -1.20 19.70 0.19
N LEU A 64 -1.19 19.03 1.35
CA LEU A 64 -0.44 19.46 2.54
C LEU A 64 1.07 19.25 2.38
N ALA A 65 1.49 18.11 1.81
CA ALA A 65 2.88 17.80 1.50
C ALA A 65 3.50 18.79 0.49
N ASP A 66 2.66 19.45 -0.30
CA ASP A 66 3.04 20.51 -1.24
C ASP A 66 3.13 21.91 -0.62
N ARG A 67 2.81 22.06 0.68
CA ARG A 67 2.80 23.37 1.37
C ARG A 67 3.72 23.38 2.58
N LEU A 68 3.76 22.27 3.30
CA LEU A 68 4.59 22.12 4.47
C LEU A 68 5.98 21.64 4.09
N ASP A 69 6.91 21.87 5.01
CA ASP A 69 8.17 21.15 4.98
C ASP A 69 7.89 19.66 5.25
N ARG A 70 8.21 18.81 4.27
CA ARG A 70 7.86 17.38 4.29
C ARG A 70 8.49 16.65 5.47
N ARG A 71 9.70 17.04 5.87
CA ARG A 71 10.38 16.45 7.05
C ARG A 71 9.63 16.79 8.33
N HIS A 72 9.19 18.04 8.50
CA HIS A 72 8.41 18.42 9.69
C HIS A 72 7.04 17.73 9.75
N ALA A 73 6.36 17.59 8.60
CA ALA A 73 5.10 16.84 8.52
C ALA A 73 5.29 15.37 8.91
N MET A 74 6.36 14.73 8.44
CA MET A 74 6.72 13.36 8.82
C MET A 74 7.05 13.22 10.31
N LEU A 75 7.84 14.15 10.88
CA LEU A 75 8.13 14.18 12.32
C LEU A 75 6.84 14.31 13.13
N GLY A 76 5.99 15.27 12.79
CA GLY A 76 4.70 15.49 13.46
C GLY A 76 3.79 14.26 13.40
N ALA A 77 3.74 13.58 12.26
CA ALA A 77 2.98 12.33 12.11
C ALA A 77 3.50 11.23 13.04
N ASN A 78 4.81 10.99 13.10
CA ASN A 78 5.38 9.96 13.99
C ASN A 78 5.23 10.32 15.47
N PHE A 79 5.35 11.60 15.84
CA PHE A 79 5.11 12.04 17.22
C PHE A 79 3.66 11.81 17.64
N ALA A 80 2.71 12.16 16.76
CA ALA A 80 1.30 11.90 16.98
C ALA A 80 1.03 10.40 17.15
N ARG A 81 1.59 9.55 16.29
CA ARG A 81 1.42 8.08 16.40
C ARG A 81 2.01 7.50 17.69
N ALA A 82 3.23 7.89 18.05
CA ALA A 82 3.85 7.46 19.31
C ALA A 82 3.01 7.91 20.52
N GLY A 83 2.50 9.14 20.51
CA GLY A 83 1.60 9.66 21.53
C GLY A 83 0.27 8.90 21.61
N LEU A 84 -0.36 8.60 20.46
CA LEU A 84 -1.60 7.83 20.39
C LEU A 84 -1.43 6.43 20.99
N LEU A 85 -0.30 5.76 20.72
CA LEU A 85 -0.02 4.44 21.30
C LEU A 85 0.37 4.52 22.78
N ALA A 86 1.00 5.61 23.23
CA ALA A 86 1.20 5.84 24.66
C ALA A 86 -0.15 6.00 25.39
N VAL A 87 -1.11 6.70 24.80
CA VAL A 87 -2.49 6.78 25.32
C VAL A 87 -3.16 5.41 25.33
N LEU A 88 -2.99 4.60 24.28
CA LEU A 88 -3.52 3.23 24.24
C LEU A 88 -2.90 2.35 25.33
N ALA A 89 -1.58 2.39 25.49
CA ALA A 89 -0.88 1.64 26.52
C ALA A 89 -1.34 2.04 27.93
N LEU A 90 -1.57 3.35 28.16
CA LEU A 90 -2.10 3.84 29.44
C LEU A 90 -3.53 3.35 29.68
N THR A 91 -4.43 3.42 28.69
CA THR A 91 -5.82 2.96 28.88
C THR A 91 -5.90 1.46 29.12
N VAL A 92 -5.04 0.67 28.49
CA VAL A 92 -4.91 -0.78 28.76
C VAL A 92 -4.33 -1.05 30.14
N SER A 93 -3.31 -0.30 30.57
CA SER A 93 -2.70 -0.47 31.91
C SER A 93 -3.66 -0.11 33.05
N LEU A 94 -4.57 0.83 32.80
CA LEU A 94 -5.58 1.26 33.75
C LEU A 94 -6.88 0.44 33.67
N ASP A 95 -6.94 -0.58 32.81
CA ASP A 95 -8.12 -1.44 32.57
C ASP A 95 -9.39 -0.65 32.17
N ILE A 96 -9.21 0.50 31.51
CA ILE A 96 -10.29 1.36 30.98
C ILE A 96 -10.34 1.35 29.45
N ALA A 97 -9.55 0.49 28.81
CA ALA A 97 -9.56 0.34 27.35
C ALA A 97 -10.92 -0.17 26.88
N SER A 98 -11.47 0.49 25.85
CA SER A 98 -12.70 0.05 25.20
C SER A 98 -12.48 -0.07 23.70
N ILE A 99 -13.34 -0.86 23.04
CA ILE A 99 -13.28 -1.02 21.59
C ILE A 99 -13.34 0.34 20.87
N TRP A 100 -14.11 1.30 21.39
CA TRP A 100 -14.25 2.64 20.81
C TRP A 100 -12.96 3.48 20.89
N VAL A 101 -12.18 3.31 21.96
CA VAL A 101 -10.84 3.92 22.07
C VAL A 101 -9.92 3.34 21.00
N LEU A 102 -9.97 2.02 20.77
CA LEU A 102 -9.21 1.37 19.69
C LEU A 102 -9.62 1.93 18.31
N TYR A 103 -10.92 2.12 18.05
CA TYR A 103 -11.39 2.74 16.80
C TYR A 103 -10.89 4.17 16.60
N ALA A 104 -10.96 5.01 17.64
CA ALA A 104 -10.50 6.39 17.56
C ALA A 104 -8.98 6.45 17.28
N ILE A 105 -8.20 5.61 17.95
CA ILE A 105 -6.75 5.54 17.76
C ILE A 105 -6.39 4.95 16.40
N ALA A 106 -7.07 3.88 15.96
CA ALA A 106 -6.92 3.29 14.64
C ALA A 106 -7.10 4.33 13.52
N PHE A 107 -8.18 5.10 13.59
CA PHE A 107 -8.49 6.13 12.60
C PHE A 107 -7.47 7.27 12.65
N ALA A 108 -7.09 7.75 13.85
CA ALA A 108 -6.09 8.80 13.99
C ALA A 108 -4.70 8.37 13.50
N VAL A 109 -4.28 7.13 13.80
CA VAL A 109 -3.04 6.54 13.27
C VAL A 109 -3.11 6.48 11.74
N GLY A 110 -4.21 6.00 11.14
CA GLY A 110 -4.34 5.97 9.69
C GLY A 110 -4.29 7.36 9.01
N ILE A 111 -4.82 8.41 9.64
CA ILE A 111 -4.68 9.80 9.13
C ILE A 111 -3.21 10.20 9.09
N THR A 112 -2.50 10.00 10.20
CA THR A 112 -1.09 10.35 10.28
C THR A 112 -0.25 9.49 9.35
N GLU A 113 -0.52 8.19 9.20
CA GLU A 113 0.06 7.25 8.20
C GLU A 113 -0.02 7.85 6.80
N THR A 114 -1.22 8.29 6.43
CA THR A 114 -1.50 8.92 5.14
C THR A 114 -0.62 10.13 4.87
N ILE A 115 -0.42 10.99 5.87
CA ILE A 115 0.44 12.19 5.77
C ILE A 115 1.91 11.80 5.63
N TYR A 116 2.41 10.92 6.51
CA TYR A 116 3.82 10.54 6.54
C TYR A 116 4.25 9.91 5.22
N ASP A 117 3.54 8.88 4.74
CA ASP A 117 3.97 8.17 3.55
C ASP A 117 3.93 9.08 2.32
N THR A 118 2.93 9.96 2.26
CA THR A 118 2.81 10.92 1.16
C THR A 118 3.99 11.88 1.16
N CYS A 119 4.44 12.32 2.34
CA CYS A 119 5.63 13.14 2.49
C CYS A 119 6.93 12.35 2.21
N ALA A 120 7.03 11.11 2.68
CA ALA A 120 8.20 10.23 2.56
C ALA A 120 8.54 9.93 1.10
N GLN A 121 7.54 9.70 0.25
CA GLN A 121 7.78 9.55 -1.19
C GLN A 121 8.11 10.89 -1.86
N SER A 122 7.47 11.98 -1.43
CA SER A 122 7.66 13.30 -2.04
C SER A 122 8.99 13.98 -1.68
N ILE A 123 9.67 13.53 -0.62
CA ILE A 123 10.99 14.03 -0.22
C ILE A 123 12.13 13.34 -1.00
N VAL A 124 11.92 12.13 -1.54
CA VAL A 124 12.97 11.37 -2.25
C VAL A 124 13.62 12.17 -3.39
N PRO A 125 12.87 12.87 -4.27
CA PRO A 125 13.47 13.63 -5.36
C PRO A 125 14.35 14.81 -4.93
N GLN A 126 14.25 15.25 -3.67
CA GLN A 126 15.09 16.30 -3.10
C GLN A 126 16.38 15.75 -2.49
N LEU A 127 16.50 14.43 -2.35
CA LEU A 127 17.63 13.77 -1.71
C LEU A 127 18.56 13.05 -2.69
N VAL A 128 18.08 12.71 -3.88
CA VAL A 128 18.84 11.96 -4.89
C VAL A 128 18.72 12.62 -6.26
N GLY A 129 19.73 12.42 -7.12
CA GLY A 129 19.69 12.89 -8.50
C GLY A 129 18.60 12.19 -9.34
N ARG A 130 18.16 12.85 -10.42
CA ARG A 130 17.10 12.34 -11.31
C ARG A 130 17.37 10.92 -11.84
N ASP A 131 18.62 10.64 -12.23
CA ASP A 131 19.03 9.33 -12.76
C ASP A 131 18.98 8.21 -11.71
N GLN A 132 18.90 8.56 -10.43
CA GLN A 132 18.86 7.62 -9.31
C GLN A 132 17.45 7.41 -8.75
N LEU A 133 16.45 8.17 -9.19
CA LEU A 133 15.10 8.16 -8.64
C LEU A 133 14.44 6.78 -8.66
N SER A 134 14.58 6.05 -9.76
CA SER A 134 14.01 4.70 -9.89
C SER A 134 14.61 3.76 -8.83
N ARG A 135 15.93 3.78 -8.69
CA ARG A 135 16.67 2.98 -7.69
C ARG A 135 16.31 3.38 -6.25
N ALA A 136 16.20 4.68 -5.98
CA ALA A 136 15.85 5.20 -4.67
C ALA A 136 14.41 4.85 -4.27
N ASN A 137 13.45 4.98 -5.19
CA ASN A 137 12.07 4.58 -4.95
C ASN A 137 11.94 3.07 -4.79
N GLY A 138 12.60 2.27 -5.63
CA GLY A 138 12.57 0.81 -5.52
C GLY A 138 13.07 0.31 -4.16
N ARG A 139 14.18 0.89 -3.66
CA ARG A 139 14.72 0.55 -2.33
C ARG A 139 13.84 1.02 -1.17
N LEU A 140 13.21 2.19 -1.30
CA LEU A 140 12.29 2.71 -0.29
C LEU A 140 11.04 1.83 -0.22
N PHE A 141 10.42 1.56 -1.37
CA PHE A 141 9.25 0.69 -1.49
C PHE A 141 9.54 -0.74 -1.00
N ALA A 142 10.71 -1.29 -1.34
CA ALA A 142 11.11 -2.61 -0.84
C ALA A 142 11.21 -2.62 0.69
N ALA A 143 11.71 -1.55 1.30
CA ALA A 143 11.77 -1.44 2.75
C ALA A 143 10.38 -1.27 3.38
N GLU A 144 9.51 -0.45 2.79
CA GLU A 144 8.10 -0.29 3.19
C GLU A 144 7.39 -1.65 3.18
N LEU A 145 7.45 -2.37 2.05
CA LEU A 145 6.82 -3.68 1.89
C LEU A 145 7.39 -4.72 2.87
N THR A 146 8.73 -4.81 2.97
CA THR A 146 9.39 -5.79 3.85
C THR A 146 9.07 -5.50 5.31
N ALA A 147 9.09 -4.24 5.72
CA ALA A 147 8.84 -3.86 7.10
C ALA A 147 7.34 -3.98 7.47
N ASN A 148 6.45 -3.45 6.64
CA ASN A 148 5.01 -3.38 6.92
C ASN A 148 4.30 -4.73 6.75
N GLU A 149 4.57 -5.42 5.65
CA GLU A 149 3.78 -6.60 5.24
C GLU A 149 4.49 -7.92 5.60
N PHE A 150 5.83 -7.97 5.61
CA PHE A 150 6.57 -9.22 5.83
C PHE A 150 7.04 -9.40 7.28
N LEU A 151 7.73 -8.40 7.85
CA LEU A 151 8.28 -8.48 9.21
C LEU A 151 7.26 -8.07 10.29
N GLY A 152 6.37 -7.13 9.97
CA GLY A 152 5.38 -6.58 10.90
C GLY A 152 4.43 -7.64 11.48
N PRO A 153 3.71 -8.44 10.67
CA PRO A 153 2.73 -9.40 11.17
C PRO A 153 3.30 -10.50 12.07
N PRO A 154 4.41 -11.19 11.74
CA PRO A 154 5.00 -12.17 12.65
C PRO A 154 5.47 -11.56 13.97
N LEU A 155 6.08 -10.37 13.89
CA LEU A 155 6.52 -9.63 15.08
C LEU A 155 5.32 -9.23 15.96
N ALA A 156 4.20 -8.82 15.37
CA ALA A 156 2.97 -8.52 16.09
C ALA A 156 2.45 -9.74 16.87
N GLY A 157 2.42 -10.92 16.24
CA GLY A 157 1.98 -12.15 16.91
C GLY A 157 2.82 -12.47 18.15
N LEU A 158 4.14 -12.37 18.04
CA LEU A 158 5.07 -12.57 19.16
C LEU A 158 4.86 -11.53 20.28
N LEU A 159 4.70 -10.25 19.90
CA LEU A 159 4.49 -9.17 20.86
C LEU A 159 3.15 -9.29 21.59
N VAL A 160 2.09 -9.70 20.89
CA VAL A 160 0.77 -9.94 21.51
C VAL A 160 0.85 -11.12 22.47
N ALA A 161 1.57 -12.19 22.10
CA ALA A 161 1.80 -13.32 23.00
C ALA A 161 2.59 -12.93 24.25
N ALA A 162 3.51 -11.96 24.15
CA ALA A 162 4.22 -11.38 25.29
C ALA A 162 3.36 -10.39 26.10
N GLY A 163 2.22 -9.94 25.57
CA GLY A 163 1.24 -9.09 26.24
C GLY A 163 0.83 -7.85 25.43
N ALA A 164 -0.39 -7.36 25.69
CA ALA A 164 -0.95 -6.20 24.99
C ALA A 164 -0.05 -4.95 25.09
N LEU A 165 0.60 -4.73 26.25
CA LEU A 165 1.51 -3.59 26.43
C LEU A 165 2.74 -3.66 25.52
N ALA A 166 3.36 -4.83 25.39
CA ALA A 166 4.51 -5.01 24.49
C ALA A 166 4.15 -4.68 23.04
N SER A 167 2.90 -4.97 22.65
CA SER A 167 2.36 -4.72 21.31
C SER A 167 2.13 -3.24 20.99
N PHE A 168 2.06 -2.37 22.00
CA PHE A 168 1.88 -0.92 21.81
C PHE A 168 3.15 -0.12 22.07
N VAL A 169 3.92 -0.51 23.09
CA VAL A 169 5.20 0.13 23.41
C VAL A 169 6.23 -0.08 22.30
N THR A 170 6.26 -1.27 21.68
CA THR A 170 7.24 -1.57 20.62
C THR A 170 7.02 -0.71 19.37
N PRO A 171 5.82 -0.62 18.77
CA PRO A 171 5.60 0.31 17.65
C PRO A 171 5.82 1.78 18.02
N ALA A 172 5.45 2.20 19.24
CA ALA A 172 5.74 3.56 19.71
C ALA A 172 7.25 3.84 19.74
N GLY A 173 8.05 2.89 20.27
CA GLY A 173 9.51 2.96 20.27
C GLY A 173 10.12 2.98 18.86
N LEU A 174 9.56 2.20 17.93
CA LEU A 174 9.98 2.19 16.53
C LEU A 174 9.69 3.53 15.83
N TRP A 175 8.53 4.16 16.05
CA TRP A 175 8.26 5.50 15.53
C TRP A 175 9.17 6.57 16.15
N LEU A 176 9.51 6.46 17.44
CA LEU A 176 10.50 7.33 18.09
C LEU A 176 11.92 7.14 17.52
N ALA A 177 12.32 5.90 17.22
CA ALA A 177 13.57 5.61 16.54
C ALA A 177 13.58 6.17 15.11
N ALA A 178 12.45 6.06 14.39
CA ALA A 178 12.27 6.69 13.07
C ALA A 178 12.43 8.22 13.14
N ILE A 179 11.83 8.86 14.16
CA ILE A 179 12.02 10.29 14.45
C ILE A 179 13.52 10.62 14.61
N GLY A 180 14.27 9.82 15.36
CA GLY A 180 15.72 9.99 15.54
C GLY A 180 16.48 9.94 14.20
N ALA A 181 16.20 8.95 13.37
CA ALA A 181 16.80 8.84 12.03
C ALA A 181 16.46 10.04 11.14
N LEU A 182 15.21 10.53 11.20
CA LEU A 182 14.73 11.65 10.41
C LEU A 182 15.26 13.01 10.90
N PHE A 183 15.51 13.17 12.20
CA PHE A 183 16.18 14.36 12.73
C PHE A 183 17.59 14.52 12.16
N LEU A 184 18.28 13.43 11.88
CA LEU A 184 19.61 13.46 11.27
C LEU A 184 19.57 13.89 9.79
N VAL A 185 18.41 13.88 9.12
CA VAL A 185 18.28 14.43 7.75
C VAL A 185 18.32 15.96 7.81
N ARG A 186 19.45 16.57 7.46
CA ARG A 186 19.62 18.03 7.46
C ARG A 186 19.13 18.64 6.15
N GLY A 187 18.40 19.75 6.24
CA GLY A 187 17.90 20.50 5.08
C GLY A 187 16.50 21.07 5.31
N SER A 188 16.11 22.00 4.44
CA SER A 188 14.72 22.40 4.26
C SER A 188 14.16 21.60 3.09
N PHE A 189 13.04 20.91 3.32
CA PHE A 189 12.34 20.07 2.34
C PHE A 189 10.99 20.65 1.96
N ARG A 190 10.87 21.97 2.09
CA ARG A 190 9.80 22.73 1.47
C ARG A 190 9.88 22.53 -0.05
N PRO A 191 8.75 22.31 -0.73
CA PRO A 191 8.74 22.27 -2.19
C PRO A 191 9.46 23.48 -2.75
N SER A 192 10.53 23.25 -3.51
CA SER A 192 11.21 24.29 -4.26
C SER A 192 10.21 24.87 -5.25
N GLY A 193 9.92 26.16 -5.11
CA GLY A 193 9.06 26.91 -6.02
C GLY A 193 9.72 27.16 -7.38
N GLU A 194 10.48 26.20 -7.93
CA GLU A 194 11.22 26.31 -9.20
C GLU A 194 10.31 26.36 -10.44
N GLY A 195 8.99 26.41 -10.25
CA GLY A 195 8.06 26.83 -11.31
C GLY A 195 8.02 28.35 -11.45
N PRO A 196 7.50 28.89 -12.57
CA PRO A 196 7.27 30.33 -12.69
C PRO A 196 6.47 30.82 -11.47
N PRO A 197 6.76 32.04 -10.96
CA PRO A 197 6.06 32.61 -9.82
C PRO A 197 4.55 32.46 -10.03
N ARG A 198 3.88 31.70 -9.15
CA ARG A 198 2.42 31.64 -9.19
C ARG A 198 1.93 32.98 -8.65
N ASP A 199 1.26 33.76 -9.49
CA ASP A 199 0.73 35.09 -9.17
C ASP A 199 -0.17 35.13 -7.93
N ARG A 200 -0.69 33.97 -7.48
CA ARG A 200 -1.49 33.82 -6.26
C ARG A 200 -1.21 32.51 -5.52
N PRO A 201 -1.27 32.49 -4.18
CA PRO A 201 -1.34 31.25 -3.41
C PRO A 201 -2.57 30.46 -3.88
N SER A 202 -2.35 29.26 -4.43
CA SER A 202 -3.45 28.38 -4.80
C SER A 202 -4.22 27.96 -3.54
N SER A 203 -5.50 27.62 -3.66
CA SER A 203 -6.25 26.99 -2.57
C SER A 203 -5.99 25.48 -2.55
N LEU A 204 -6.17 24.83 -1.39
CA LEU A 204 -6.02 23.37 -1.26
C LEU A 204 -6.90 22.64 -2.29
N ARG A 205 -8.11 23.15 -2.50
CA ARG A 205 -9.06 22.63 -3.50
C ARG A 205 -8.54 22.79 -4.92
N ALA A 206 -7.90 23.90 -5.25
CA ALA A 206 -7.31 24.12 -6.57
C ALA A 206 -6.15 23.15 -6.84
N ASP A 207 -5.30 22.90 -5.84
CA ASP A 207 -4.18 21.95 -5.97
C ASP A 207 -4.68 20.50 -6.18
N ILE A 208 -5.70 20.09 -5.42
CA ILE A 208 -6.36 18.79 -5.58
C ILE A 208 -7.01 18.68 -6.97
N ALA A 209 -7.75 19.71 -7.39
CA ALA A 209 -8.41 19.75 -8.69
C ALA A 209 -7.41 19.71 -9.85
N GLU A 210 -6.25 20.36 -9.72
CA GLU A 210 -5.17 20.31 -10.71
C GLU A 210 -4.61 18.90 -10.85
N GLY A 211 -4.30 18.22 -9.74
CA GLY A 211 -3.82 16.82 -9.75
C GLY A 211 -4.82 15.85 -10.36
N LEU A 212 -6.10 15.95 -9.96
CA LEU A 212 -7.18 15.16 -10.54
C LEU A 212 -7.31 15.41 -12.04
N ARG A 213 -7.41 16.68 -12.45
CA ARG A 213 -7.55 17.06 -13.85
C ARG A 213 -6.39 16.57 -14.68
N PHE A 214 -5.16 16.69 -14.19
CA PHE A 214 -3.97 16.23 -14.89
C PHE A 214 -3.99 14.71 -15.09
N LEU A 215 -4.18 13.94 -14.01
CA LEU A 215 -4.20 12.48 -14.06
C LEU A 215 -5.31 11.95 -14.98
N PHE A 216 -6.53 12.51 -14.88
CA PHE A 216 -7.67 12.04 -15.66
C PHE A 216 -7.69 12.53 -17.12
N ARG A 217 -6.95 13.61 -17.44
CA ARG A 217 -6.75 14.10 -18.82
C ARG A 217 -5.71 13.28 -19.57
N ASP A 218 -4.65 12.82 -18.90
CA ASP A 218 -3.67 11.92 -19.51
C ASP A 218 -4.22 10.49 -19.56
N ARG A 219 -4.42 9.96 -20.78
CA ARG A 219 -5.01 8.63 -20.99
C ARG A 219 -4.20 7.51 -20.32
N VAL A 220 -2.86 7.60 -20.31
CA VAL A 220 -1.98 6.56 -19.76
C VAL A 220 -2.02 6.59 -18.23
N LEU A 221 -1.90 7.77 -17.62
CA LEU A 221 -1.95 7.92 -16.16
C LEU A 221 -3.30 7.50 -15.58
N ARG A 222 -4.40 7.90 -16.24
CA ARG A 222 -5.75 7.47 -15.87
C ARG A 222 -5.88 5.96 -15.94
N THR A 223 -5.44 5.36 -17.04
CA THR A 223 -5.62 3.91 -17.27
C THR A 223 -4.87 3.10 -16.22
N ILE A 224 -3.60 3.43 -15.95
CA ILE A 224 -2.79 2.73 -14.94
C ILE A 224 -3.39 2.90 -13.54
N SER A 225 -3.84 4.10 -13.19
CA SER A 225 -4.36 4.35 -11.85
C SER A 225 -5.70 3.66 -11.60
N VAL A 226 -6.57 3.60 -12.61
CA VAL A 226 -7.81 2.82 -12.54
C VAL A 226 -7.52 1.32 -12.47
N MET A 227 -6.57 0.81 -13.27
CA MET A 227 -6.19 -0.60 -13.25
C MET A 227 -5.67 -1.03 -11.87
N VAL A 228 -4.78 -0.24 -11.27
CA VAL A 228 -4.27 -0.51 -9.91
C VAL A 228 -5.40 -0.48 -8.88
N GLY A 229 -6.30 0.50 -8.95
CA GLY A 229 -7.41 0.60 -8.01
C GLY A 229 -8.41 -0.56 -8.12
N VAL A 230 -8.75 -0.98 -9.34
CA VAL A 230 -9.63 -2.15 -9.57
C VAL A 230 -8.96 -3.45 -9.14
N PHE A 231 -7.66 -3.60 -9.40
CA PHE A 231 -6.92 -4.77 -8.93
C PHE A 231 -6.88 -4.83 -7.40
N ASN A 232 -6.51 -3.75 -6.71
CA ASN A 232 -6.47 -3.74 -5.24
C ASN A 232 -7.86 -3.96 -4.62
N PHE A 233 -8.93 -3.50 -5.28
CA PHE A 233 -10.30 -3.84 -4.90
C PHE A 233 -10.55 -5.35 -4.99
N ALA A 234 -10.23 -5.95 -6.14
CA ALA A 234 -10.46 -7.37 -6.40
C ALA A 234 -9.61 -8.28 -5.50
N ASP A 235 -8.33 -7.96 -5.37
CA ASP A 235 -7.36 -8.64 -4.52
C ASP A 235 -7.81 -8.62 -3.06
N THR A 236 -8.14 -7.43 -2.54
CA THR A 236 -8.61 -7.31 -1.16
C THR A 236 -9.93 -8.05 -0.93
N ALA A 237 -10.84 -8.06 -1.91
CA ALA A 237 -12.10 -8.81 -1.82
C ALA A 237 -11.86 -10.32 -1.66
N VAL A 238 -10.92 -10.88 -2.42
CA VAL A 238 -10.53 -12.30 -2.33
C VAL A 238 -9.87 -12.60 -0.99
N PHE A 239 -8.82 -11.87 -0.63
CA PHE A 239 -8.07 -12.13 0.61
C PHE A 239 -8.89 -11.91 1.88
N ALA A 240 -9.91 -11.04 1.84
CA ALA A 240 -10.82 -10.83 2.97
C ALA A 240 -11.62 -12.09 3.33
N VAL A 241 -11.93 -12.96 2.36
CA VAL A 241 -12.77 -14.16 2.57
C VAL A 241 -12.02 -15.47 2.34
N LEU A 242 -10.78 -15.42 1.84
CA LEU A 242 -9.96 -16.58 1.54
C LEU A 242 -9.76 -17.51 2.74
N VAL A 243 -9.57 -16.95 3.94
CA VAL A 243 -9.38 -17.74 5.16
C VAL A 243 -10.58 -18.66 5.45
N LEU A 244 -11.80 -18.22 5.14
CA LEU A 244 -13.03 -19.01 5.31
C LEU A 244 -13.08 -20.21 4.34
N HIS A 245 -12.45 -20.06 3.18
CA HIS A 245 -12.35 -21.13 2.19
C HIS A 245 -11.22 -22.12 2.51
N ALA A 246 -10.16 -21.63 3.15
CA ALA A 246 -8.91 -22.36 3.32
C ALA A 246 -8.78 -23.08 4.68
N VAL A 247 -9.22 -22.48 5.79
CA VAL A 247 -8.85 -22.90 7.14
C VAL A 247 -10.03 -23.53 7.90
N GLY A 248 -9.77 -24.68 8.53
CA GLY A 248 -10.64 -25.30 9.51
C GLY A 248 -11.50 -26.46 8.97
N PRO A 249 -12.16 -27.24 9.86
CA PRO A 249 -12.78 -28.53 9.51
C PRO A 249 -13.95 -28.44 8.52
N GLY A 250 -14.62 -27.29 8.45
CA GLY A 250 -15.72 -27.03 7.52
C GLY A 250 -15.32 -26.22 6.28
N SER A 251 -14.03 -25.91 6.12
CA SER A 251 -13.52 -25.19 4.96
C SER A 251 -13.27 -26.14 3.79
N ALA A 252 -13.21 -25.60 2.57
CA ALA A 252 -13.05 -26.40 1.37
C ALA A 252 -11.65 -27.01 1.24
N MET A 253 -10.61 -26.34 1.76
CA MET A 253 -9.23 -26.85 1.73
C MET A 253 -8.82 -27.60 3.01
N GLY A 254 -9.51 -27.38 4.13
CA GLY A 254 -9.23 -28.08 5.40
C GLY A 254 -7.85 -27.81 5.99
N LEU A 255 -7.23 -26.67 5.66
CA LEU A 255 -5.88 -26.34 6.12
C LEU A 255 -5.85 -26.00 7.61
N SER A 256 -4.70 -26.27 8.23
CA SER A 256 -4.35 -25.65 9.50
C SER A 256 -3.99 -24.17 9.28
N GLU A 257 -4.06 -23.37 10.36
CA GLU A 257 -3.63 -21.97 10.33
C GLU A 257 -2.18 -21.81 9.88
N GLN A 258 -1.29 -22.72 10.29
CA GLN A 258 0.12 -22.70 9.90
C GLN A 258 0.30 -22.98 8.41
N ALA A 259 -0.44 -23.96 7.86
CA ALA A 259 -0.39 -24.29 6.45
C ALA A 259 -0.96 -23.15 5.58
N PHE A 260 -2.03 -22.50 6.04
CA PHE A 260 -2.56 -21.30 5.39
C PHE A 260 -1.55 -20.15 5.39
N GLY A 261 -0.89 -19.90 6.52
CA GLY A 261 0.20 -18.91 6.61
C GLY A 261 1.32 -19.21 5.62
N LEU A 262 1.77 -20.47 5.53
CA LEU A 262 2.78 -20.91 4.57
C LEU A 262 2.34 -20.69 3.13
N MET A 263 1.08 -20.99 2.80
CA MET A 263 0.51 -20.74 1.46
C MET A 263 0.54 -19.24 1.11
N LEU A 264 0.20 -18.35 2.05
CA LEU A 264 0.26 -16.90 1.84
C LEU A 264 1.69 -16.40 1.57
N THR A 265 2.72 -17.05 2.12
CA THR A 265 4.12 -16.69 1.81
C THR A 265 4.45 -16.83 0.33
N GLY A 266 3.68 -17.65 -0.43
CA GLY A 266 3.81 -17.78 -1.87
C GLY A 266 3.73 -16.45 -2.59
N VAL A 267 2.83 -15.54 -2.18
CA VAL A 267 2.71 -14.19 -2.77
C VAL A 267 4.01 -13.39 -2.58
N ALA A 268 4.61 -13.45 -1.39
CA ALA A 268 5.86 -12.75 -1.09
C ALA A 268 7.04 -13.32 -1.87
N VAL A 269 7.18 -14.66 -1.92
CA VAL A 269 8.20 -15.35 -2.72
C VAL A 269 8.07 -14.97 -4.20
N GLY A 270 6.85 -15.03 -4.73
CA GLY A 270 6.51 -14.59 -6.07
C GLY A 270 6.94 -13.14 -6.31
N GLY A 271 6.55 -12.24 -5.42
CA GLY A 271 6.90 -10.82 -5.50
C GLY A 271 8.41 -10.57 -5.55
N LEU A 272 9.19 -11.29 -4.74
CA LEU A 272 10.66 -11.21 -4.79
C LEU A 272 11.19 -11.66 -6.15
N LEU A 273 10.74 -12.82 -6.66
CA LEU A 273 11.14 -13.32 -7.98
C LEU A 273 10.74 -12.34 -9.09
N GLY A 274 9.52 -11.79 -9.02
CA GLY A 274 9.02 -10.80 -9.97
C GLY A 274 9.81 -9.49 -9.95
N SER A 275 10.27 -9.04 -8.79
CA SER A 275 11.11 -7.84 -8.68
C SER A 275 12.45 -7.98 -9.41
N LEU A 276 13.04 -9.18 -9.36
CA LEU A 276 14.30 -9.50 -10.04
C LEU A 276 14.09 -9.65 -11.55
N ALA A 277 12.94 -10.21 -11.94
CA ALA A 277 12.60 -10.44 -13.34
C ALA A 277 12.03 -9.20 -14.06
N GLY A 278 11.53 -8.20 -13.33
CA GLY A 278 10.76 -7.09 -13.90
C GLY A 278 11.49 -6.28 -14.97
N GLU A 279 12.74 -5.90 -14.72
CA GLU A 279 13.55 -5.15 -15.69
C GLU A 279 13.86 -5.98 -16.94
N TRP A 280 14.15 -7.27 -16.76
CA TRP A 280 14.36 -8.18 -17.88
C TRP A 280 13.08 -8.37 -18.70
N ALA A 281 11.94 -8.58 -18.04
CA ALA A 281 10.64 -8.74 -18.68
C ALA A 281 10.21 -7.48 -19.45
N GLU A 282 10.43 -6.28 -18.91
CA GLU A 282 10.16 -5.02 -19.63
C GLU A 282 11.04 -4.89 -20.88
N ARG A 283 12.33 -5.24 -20.79
CA ARG A 283 13.25 -5.15 -21.92
C ARG A 283 12.89 -6.11 -23.05
N VAL A 284 12.50 -7.34 -22.73
CA VAL A 284 12.22 -8.38 -23.73
C VAL A 284 10.81 -8.24 -24.31
N LEU A 285 9.80 -8.00 -23.48
CA LEU A 285 8.39 -8.05 -23.88
C LEU A 285 7.81 -6.66 -24.19
N GLY A 286 8.42 -5.61 -23.65
CA GLY A 286 7.90 -4.25 -23.70
C GLY A 286 6.78 -4.01 -22.69
N ARG A 287 6.67 -2.75 -22.25
CA ARG A 287 5.82 -2.29 -21.14
C ARG A 287 4.40 -2.84 -21.12
N ALA A 288 3.69 -2.79 -22.24
CA ALA A 288 2.29 -3.18 -22.30
C ALA A 288 2.11 -4.69 -22.06
N TRP A 289 2.95 -5.52 -22.68
CA TRP A 289 2.90 -6.98 -22.50
C TRP A 289 3.33 -7.39 -21.10
N THR A 290 4.35 -6.76 -20.55
CA THR A 290 4.79 -6.96 -19.16
C THR A 290 3.66 -6.69 -18.17
N ILE A 291 2.93 -5.58 -18.34
CA ILE A 291 1.76 -5.25 -17.52
C ILE A 291 0.63 -6.27 -17.75
N GLY A 292 0.35 -6.64 -19.01
CA GLY A 292 -0.71 -7.61 -19.35
C GLY A 292 -0.47 -8.98 -18.74
N LEU A 293 0.74 -9.53 -18.86
CA LEU A 293 1.10 -10.80 -18.23
C LEU A 293 0.97 -10.74 -16.72
N GLY A 294 1.34 -9.61 -16.10
CA GLY A 294 1.16 -9.41 -14.67
C GLY A 294 -0.30 -9.50 -14.23
N PHE A 295 -1.23 -8.90 -14.97
CA PHE A 295 -2.66 -9.00 -14.70
C PHE A 295 -3.25 -10.38 -15.03
N VAL A 296 -2.73 -11.09 -16.04
CA VAL A 296 -3.11 -12.50 -16.29
C VAL A 296 -2.72 -13.37 -15.10
N ALA A 297 -1.45 -13.29 -14.68
CA ALA A 297 -0.95 -14.05 -13.53
C ALA A 297 -1.72 -13.71 -12.24
N SER A 298 -2.05 -12.43 -12.03
CA SER A 298 -2.88 -11.99 -10.91
C SER A 298 -4.32 -12.51 -11.02
N GLY A 299 -4.91 -12.53 -12.21
CA GLY A 299 -6.23 -13.13 -12.44
C GLY A 299 -6.26 -14.63 -12.16
N VAL A 300 -5.19 -15.35 -12.53
CA VAL A 300 -5.02 -16.78 -12.17
C VAL A 300 -4.96 -16.93 -10.65
N MET A 301 -4.12 -16.17 -9.97
CA MET A 301 -4.02 -16.17 -8.50
C MET A 301 -5.38 -15.99 -7.82
N LEU A 302 -6.16 -15.01 -8.25
CA LEU A 302 -7.47 -14.72 -7.66
C LEU A 302 -8.54 -15.76 -8.03
N GLY A 303 -8.41 -16.42 -9.20
CA GLY A 303 -9.39 -17.36 -9.73
C GLY A 303 -9.15 -18.81 -9.35
N THR A 304 -7.92 -19.22 -9.07
CA THR A 304 -7.59 -20.62 -8.73
C THR A 304 -8.40 -21.15 -7.54
N PRO A 305 -8.60 -20.41 -6.43
CA PRO A 305 -9.47 -20.86 -5.34
C PRO A 305 -10.93 -21.07 -5.72
N ALA A 306 -11.40 -20.56 -6.86
CA ALA A 306 -12.75 -20.80 -7.35
C ALA A 306 -12.94 -22.21 -7.94
N VAL A 307 -11.86 -22.82 -8.43
CA VAL A 307 -11.89 -24.05 -9.23
C VAL A 307 -11.04 -25.19 -8.65
N SER A 308 -10.18 -24.89 -7.67
CA SER A 308 -9.34 -25.87 -7.00
C SER A 308 -9.30 -25.61 -5.50
N THR A 309 -9.43 -26.68 -4.73
CA THR A 309 -9.22 -26.70 -3.28
C THR A 309 -7.87 -27.31 -2.90
N ASP A 310 -7.07 -27.74 -3.89
CA ASP A 310 -5.72 -28.28 -3.66
C ASP A 310 -4.78 -27.15 -3.20
N PRO A 311 -4.26 -27.20 -1.95
CA PRO A 311 -3.38 -26.18 -1.41
C PRO A 311 -2.09 -25.96 -2.22
N TYR A 312 -1.58 -27.00 -2.88
CA TYR A 312 -0.36 -26.88 -3.70
C TYR A 312 -0.63 -26.13 -4.99
N VAL A 313 -1.79 -26.36 -5.62
CA VAL A 313 -2.22 -25.65 -6.84
C VAL A 313 -2.47 -24.18 -6.52
N VAL A 314 -3.18 -23.90 -5.42
CA VAL A 314 -3.45 -22.53 -4.97
C VAL A 314 -2.15 -21.82 -4.58
N GLY A 315 -1.28 -22.48 -3.82
CA GLY A 315 0.04 -21.94 -3.44
C GLY A 315 0.92 -21.62 -4.65
N ALA A 316 0.96 -22.49 -5.66
CA ALA A 316 1.68 -22.23 -6.90
C ALA A 316 1.10 -21.03 -7.67
N ALA A 317 -0.23 -20.91 -7.72
CA ALA A 317 -0.90 -19.76 -8.31
C ALA A 317 -0.58 -18.45 -7.56
N PHE A 318 -0.40 -18.50 -6.24
CA PHE A 318 -0.02 -17.34 -5.43
C PHE A 318 1.42 -16.89 -5.69
N VAL A 319 2.36 -17.82 -5.88
CA VAL A 319 3.71 -17.51 -6.34
C VAL A 319 3.69 -16.85 -7.71
N LEU A 320 2.93 -17.42 -8.66
CA LEU A 320 2.82 -16.86 -10.00
C LEU A 320 2.19 -15.46 -9.99
N GLY A 321 1.10 -15.29 -9.25
CA GLY A 321 0.40 -14.01 -9.09
C GLY A 321 1.24 -12.95 -8.42
N GLY A 322 1.93 -13.28 -7.33
CA GLY A 322 2.87 -12.37 -6.67
C GLY A 322 3.97 -11.89 -7.60
N ALA A 323 4.52 -12.79 -8.43
CA ALA A 323 5.52 -12.42 -9.44
C ALA A 323 4.93 -11.48 -10.50
N GLY A 324 3.76 -11.82 -11.04
CA GLY A 324 3.05 -11.00 -12.02
C GLY A 324 2.71 -9.61 -11.51
N LEU A 325 2.21 -9.53 -10.27
CA LEU A 325 1.89 -8.29 -9.57
C LEU A 325 3.12 -7.38 -9.49
N MET A 326 4.26 -7.91 -9.02
CA MET A 326 5.46 -7.10 -8.84
C MET A 326 6.04 -6.62 -10.18
N VAL A 327 6.07 -7.51 -11.19
CA VAL A 327 6.53 -7.17 -12.54
C VAL A 327 5.70 -6.03 -13.13
N ALA A 328 4.37 -6.09 -13.02
CA ALA A 328 3.50 -5.01 -13.49
C ALA A 328 3.69 -3.72 -12.68
N ASN A 329 3.84 -3.83 -11.36
CA ASN A 329 4.00 -2.69 -10.46
C ASN A 329 5.24 -1.85 -10.82
N VAL A 330 6.40 -2.49 -11.02
CA VAL A 330 7.67 -1.82 -11.37
C VAL A 330 7.51 -0.96 -12.64
N VAL A 331 6.86 -1.52 -13.67
CA VAL A 331 6.64 -0.82 -14.94
C VAL A 331 5.65 0.35 -14.77
N MET A 332 4.56 0.13 -14.03
CA MET A 332 3.51 1.13 -13.83
C MET A 332 4.01 2.33 -13.02
N VAL A 333 4.77 2.10 -11.94
CA VAL A 333 5.39 3.17 -11.13
C VAL A 333 6.33 4.00 -12.01
N SER A 334 7.21 3.33 -12.76
CA SER A 334 8.17 3.99 -13.65
C SER A 334 7.47 4.83 -14.73
N LEU A 335 6.38 4.31 -15.31
CA LEU A 335 5.60 5.01 -16.33
C LEU A 335 4.88 6.25 -15.74
N ARG A 336 4.33 6.15 -14.52
CA ARG A 336 3.70 7.29 -13.83
C ARG A 336 4.68 8.43 -13.58
N GLN A 337 5.86 8.10 -13.04
CA GLN A 337 6.87 9.10 -12.70
C GLN A 337 7.37 9.84 -13.94
N ARG A 338 7.65 9.13 -15.04
CA ARG A 338 8.15 9.77 -16.27
C ARG A 338 7.13 10.66 -16.99
N LEU A 339 5.83 10.37 -16.86
CA LEU A 339 4.77 11.12 -17.55
C LEU A 339 4.30 12.34 -16.75
N THR A 340 4.72 12.46 -15.50
CA THR A 340 4.23 13.50 -14.60
C THR A 340 5.29 14.59 -14.46
N PRO A 341 4.97 15.86 -14.78
CA PRO A 341 5.85 16.99 -14.53
C PRO A 341 6.25 17.07 -13.06
N ASP A 342 7.47 17.50 -12.78
CA ASP A 342 8.02 17.48 -11.42
C ASP A 342 7.15 18.25 -10.41
N HIS A 343 6.61 19.40 -10.82
CA HIS A 343 5.72 20.23 -10.00
C HIS A 343 4.34 19.62 -9.73
N LEU A 344 3.97 18.52 -10.42
CA LEU A 344 2.70 17.80 -10.22
C LEU A 344 2.89 16.39 -9.63
N LEU A 345 4.13 15.94 -9.43
CA LEU A 345 4.42 14.57 -8.96
C LEU A 345 3.70 14.22 -7.65
N GLY A 346 3.78 15.08 -6.63
CA GLY A 346 3.11 14.86 -5.34
C GLY A 346 1.59 14.76 -5.48
N ARG A 347 0.98 15.64 -6.29
CA ARG A 347 -0.47 15.72 -6.52
C ARG A 347 -0.99 14.50 -7.26
N VAL A 348 -0.35 14.15 -8.37
CA VAL A 348 -0.71 12.99 -9.19
C VAL A 348 -0.49 11.68 -8.43
N ASN A 349 0.61 11.58 -7.65
CA ASN A 349 0.84 10.43 -6.80
C ASN A 349 -0.25 10.28 -5.73
N SER A 350 -0.72 11.36 -5.15
CA SER A 350 -1.79 11.34 -4.16
C SER A 350 -3.13 10.90 -4.74
N VAL A 351 -3.47 11.34 -5.95
CA VAL A 351 -4.65 10.85 -6.69
C VAL A 351 -4.49 9.36 -7.03
N HIS A 352 -3.31 8.94 -7.45
CA HIS A 352 -3.03 7.53 -7.71
C HIS A 352 -3.19 6.68 -6.44
N ARG A 353 -2.69 7.14 -5.29
CA ARG A 353 -2.81 6.42 -4.01
C ARG A 353 -4.23 6.36 -3.48
N LEU A 354 -5.02 7.42 -3.67
CA LEU A 354 -6.45 7.37 -3.41
C LEU A 354 -7.11 6.22 -4.17
N LEU A 355 -6.82 6.09 -5.46
CA LEU A 355 -7.35 5.01 -6.28
C LEU A 355 -6.77 3.64 -5.88
N ALA A 356 -5.48 3.58 -5.56
CA ALA A 356 -4.81 2.33 -5.22
C ALA A 356 -5.25 1.78 -3.85
N TRP A 357 -5.29 2.60 -2.81
CA TRP A 357 -5.47 2.13 -1.44
C TRP A 357 -6.87 2.44 -0.91
N GLY A 358 -7.49 3.52 -1.38
CA GLY A 358 -8.86 3.88 -1.01
C GLY A 358 -9.90 2.89 -1.51
N THR A 359 -9.60 2.07 -2.53
CA THR A 359 -10.50 1.01 -3.00
C THR A 359 -10.42 -0.28 -2.19
N MET A 360 -9.35 -0.51 -1.42
CA MET A 360 -9.17 -1.74 -0.65
C MET A 360 -10.30 -1.97 0.38
N PRO A 361 -10.72 -0.99 1.19
CA PRO A 361 -11.83 -1.20 2.13
C PRO A 361 -13.16 -1.52 1.42
N LEU A 362 -13.38 -0.92 0.25
CA LEU A 362 -14.56 -1.20 -0.58
C LEU A 362 -14.50 -2.63 -1.13
N GLY A 363 -13.31 -3.10 -1.51
CA GLY A 363 -13.04 -4.46 -1.94
C GLY A 363 -13.34 -5.47 -0.83
N ALA A 364 -12.81 -5.25 0.38
CA ALA A 364 -13.09 -6.11 1.53
C ALA A 364 -14.60 -6.25 1.80
N ALA A 365 -15.33 -5.12 1.81
CA ALA A 365 -16.77 -5.12 2.01
C ALA A 365 -17.51 -5.86 0.88
N ALA A 366 -17.14 -5.60 -0.37
CA ALA A 366 -17.72 -6.28 -1.53
C ALA A 366 -17.42 -7.79 -1.51
N GLY A 367 -16.21 -8.21 -1.14
CA GLY A 367 -15.84 -9.62 -1.00
C GLY A 367 -16.70 -10.35 0.02
N GLY A 368 -16.91 -9.75 1.20
CA GLY A 368 -17.79 -10.30 2.22
C GLY A 368 -19.25 -10.41 1.76
N LEU A 369 -19.79 -9.35 1.14
CA LEU A 369 -21.16 -9.33 0.62
C LEU A 369 -21.36 -10.35 -0.51
N LEU A 370 -20.45 -10.41 -1.48
CA LEU A 370 -20.51 -11.38 -2.57
C LEU A 370 -20.37 -12.81 -2.05
N ALA A 371 -19.51 -13.05 -1.06
CA ALA A 371 -19.37 -14.37 -0.45
C ALA A 371 -20.66 -14.81 0.25
N GLN A 372 -21.36 -13.87 0.90
CA GLN A 372 -22.64 -14.16 1.55
C GLN A 372 -23.75 -14.48 0.54
N TRP A 373 -23.81 -13.78 -0.60
CA TRP A 373 -24.93 -13.89 -1.55
C TRP A 373 -24.70 -14.90 -2.66
N LEU A 374 -23.47 -15.03 -3.12
CA LEU A 374 -23.06 -15.87 -4.26
C LEU A 374 -22.20 -17.06 -3.84
N GLY A 375 -21.67 -17.07 -2.61
CA GLY A 375 -20.70 -18.05 -2.13
C GLY A 375 -19.25 -17.67 -2.42
N LEU A 376 -18.33 -18.36 -1.74
CA LEU A 376 -16.88 -18.11 -1.84
C LEU A 376 -16.33 -18.37 -3.26
N PRO A 377 -16.61 -19.50 -3.94
CA PRO A 377 -16.06 -19.76 -5.28
C PRO A 377 -16.51 -18.73 -6.32
N ALA A 378 -17.79 -18.34 -6.30
CA ALA A 378 -18.32 -17.32 -7.21
C ALA A 378 -17.68 -15.95 -6.97
N THR A 379 -17.37 -15.62 -5.71
CA THR A 379 -16.65 -14.38 -5.36
C THR A 379 -15.25 -14.37 -5.98
N PHE A 380 -14.49 -15.46 -5.82
CA PHE A 380 -13.17 -15.62 -6.42
C PHE A 380 -13.21 -15.52 -7.95
N ALA A 381 -14.12 -16.23 -8.60
CA ALA A 381 -14.29 -16.19 -10.05
C ALA A 381 -14.67 -14.77 -10.56
N THR A 382 -15.55 -14.07 -9.84
CA THR A 382 -15.97 -12.71 -10.20
C THR A 382 -14.81 -11.72 -10.11
N MET A 383 -14.00 -11.80 -9.04
CA MET A 383 -12.83 -10.93 -8.87
C MET A 383 -11.69 -11.25 -9.83
N ALA A 384 -11.52 -12.53 -10.18
CA ALA A 384 -10.60 -12.95 -11.24
C ALA A 384 -11.05 -12.40 -12.60
N ALA A 385 -12.33 -12.51 -12.95
CA ALA A 385 -12.88 -11.94 -14.18
C ALA A 385 -12.71 -10.42 -14.23
N LEU A 386 -13.00 -9.72 -13.13
CA LEU A 386 -12.78 -8.28 -13.00
C LEU A 386 -11.31 -7.90 -13.23
N THR A 387 -10.38 -8.70 -12.72
CA THR A 387 -8.94 -8.50 -12.92
C THR A 387 -8.52 -8.76 -14.37
N LEU A 388 -9.06 -9.80 -15.02
CA LEU A 388 -8.78 -10.08 -16.43
C LEU A 388 -9.38 -9.03 -17.37
N LEU A 389 -10.49 -8.36 -17.00
CA LEU A 389 -11.03 -7.22 -17.76
C LEU A 389 -10.03 -6.04 -17.84
N LEU A 390 -9.05 -5.97 -16.93
CA LEU A 390 -7.98 -4.97 -17.00
C LEU A 390 -7.10 -5.11 -18.24
N LEU A 391 -7.09 -6.26 -18.91
CA LEU A 391 -6.42 -6.45 -20.20
C LEU A 391 -6.97 -5.51 -21.28
N LEU A 392 -8.24 -5.09 -21.20
CA LEU A 392 -8.78 -4.04 -22.07
C LEU A 392 -8.06 -2.70 -21.86
N GLY A 393 -7.66 -2.40 -20.62
CA GLY A 393 -6.81 -1.26 -20.29
C GLY A 393 -5.42 -1.37 -20.90
N VAL A 394 -4.84 -2.57 -20.94
CA VAL A 394 -3.53 -2.83 -21.57
C VAL A 394 -3.56 -2.57 -23.08
N VAL A 395 -4.64 -2.97 -23.76
CA VAL A 395 -4.83 -2.66 -25.19
C VAL A 395 -4.84 -1.14 -25.41
N ARG A 396 -5.56 -0.39 -24.56
CA ARG A 396 -5.60 1.09 -24.63
C ARG A 396 -4.23 1.72 -24.34
N LEU A 397 -3.45 1.15 -23.42
CA LEU A 397 -2.08 1.58 -23.14
C LEU A 397 -1.19 1.40 -24.37
N ARG A 398 -1.25 0.24 -25.03
CA ARG A 398 -0.47 -0.04 -26.25
C ARG A 398 -0.76 0.99 -27.35
N GLN A 399 -2.03 1.28 -27.61
CA GLN A 399 -2.44 2.27 -28.60
C GLN A 399 -1.94 3.68 -28.26
N SER A 400 -2.04 4.07 -26.98
CA SER A 400 -1.63 5.40 -26.52
C SER A 400 -0.10 5.60 -26.57
N VAL A 401 0.68 4.57 -26.28
CA VAL A 401 2.15 4.62 -26.36
C VAL A 401 2.63 4.62 -27.80
N ALA A 402 1.99 3.84 -28.69
CA ALA A 402 2.29 3.83 -30.12
C ALA A 402 2.01 5.20 -30.78
N GLY A 403 0.87 5.81 -30.45
CA GLY A 403 0.53 7.14 -30.98
C GLY A 403 1.52 8.24 -30.60
N ARG A 404 2.14 8.17 -29.42
CA ARG A 404 3.17 9.16 -29.00
C ARG A 404 4.51 8.99 -29.72
N ARG A 405 4.87 7.76 -30.12
CA ARG A 405 6.08 7.54 -30.94
C ARG A 405 5.92 8.11 -32.33
N ASN A 406 4.73 8.03 -32.91
CA ASN A 406 4.44 8.55 -34.25
C ASN A 406 4.29 10.07 -34.32
N CYS A 407 4.08 10.77 -33.21
CA CYS A 407 4.08 12.25 -33.17
C CYS A 407 5.47 12.84 -32.86
N ALA A 408 6.44 12.01 -32.46
CA ALA A 408 7.80 12.42 -32.12
C ALA A 408 8.83 12.08 -33.21
N ALA A 409 8.40 11.34 -34.23
CA ALA A 409 9.09 11.14 -35.50
C ALA A 409 8.42 12.04 -36.55
#